data_AF-A0A2E2VSN7-F1
#
_entry.id   AF-A0A2E2VSN7-F1
#
_cell.length_a   1.000
_cell.length_b   1.000
_cell.length_c   1.000
_cell.angle_alpha   90.00
_cell.angle_beta   90.00
_cell.angle_gamma   90.00
#
_symmetry.space_group_name_H-M   'P 1'
#
loop_
_entity.id
_entity.type
_entity.pdbx_description
1 polymer ?
#
loop_
_entity_poly.entity_id
_entity_poly.type
_entity_poly.pdbx_seq_one_letter_code
_entity_poly.pdbx_strand_id
1 'polypeptide(L)'
;VEADDYYNDTHTNAHKLGTFISNHDFGRIGWVIKDMKPDVTDDELLKRVQLAHAMLFFSRGAPIIYYGDEQGFTGDNNIDENSNRLDMFPSQTEEFINYDLVGTDATAADDNFDTSHPLYVTIQQLAALRKAHQTLRRGLQIGRFGTEDSEGGNNFGVLAYSRIDIEQPSPIEYLAVFNTSNEPQTATFATATPEADFIRVGDGSNTPLSSDASGMVTVTAAPLSYAVYAANKAIAESDAPFTAQFAEVEASSSAGDIEVEVLVEGDQFALVDFYVQQGDEPMTYIGSDKTAPYRIYWPSQHIVREDITFHFEASNRTGASISGETVRTVDNRRIDQVNVHYQNGNQRQLMIAYNQVGYQYGPFNLNEGTIPIQLSGENSYLHLVFQDRPDINQFLIDDVIRINTQEVLLPGSQQTEQGKWVVDLYINNDHELATTNNFNATEKAPVLVNQPDAPEPFDVDIYIRGSNNSWEARESDRMEYLGNHIYRTEIRINDAITEFKVADAQWLDADIGGLITDSPEIYSRGGPNLTFEAPETNRSYYFYYIQKPDEDGNVEKIHQIFRVED
;
A
#
# COMPACT_ATOMS: atom_id res chain seq x y z
N VAL A 1 0.06 -5.86 -12.34
CA VAL A 1 -0.84 -7.03 -12.42
C VAL A 1 -1.53 -7.19 -11.08
N GLU A 2 -0.81 -7.14 -9.97
CA GLU A 2 -1.37 -7.32 -8.61
C GLU A 2 -2.51 -6.35 -8.23
N ALA A 3 -2.53 -5.12 -8.75
CA ALA A 3 -3.58 -4.14 -8.50
C ALA A 3 -4.66 -4.08 -9.61
N ASP A 4 -4.66 -5.03 -10.55
CA ASP A 4 -5.60 -5.02 -11.67
C ASP A 4 -7.05 -5.23 -11.20
N ASP A 5 -7.23 -5.97 -10.12
CA ASP A 5 -8.54 -6.39 -9.61
C ASP A 5 -9.33 -5.23 -8.99
N TYR A 6 -8.65 -4.12 -8.62
CA TYR A 6 -9.32 -2.86 -8.24
C TYR A 6 -10.14 -2.24 -9.38
N TYR A 7 -9.85 -2.62 -10.62
CA TYR A 7 -10.61 -2.17 -11.78
C TYR A 7 -11.73 -3.15 -12.15
N ASN A 8 -11.83 -4.32 -11.52
CA ASN A 8 -12.90 -5.27 -11.84
C ASN A 8 -14.22 -4.70 -11.30
N ASP A 9 -15.11 -4.30 -12.20
CA ASP A 9 -16.48 -3.92 -11.86
C ASP A 9 -17.44 -4.28 -13.01
N THR A 10 -18.71 -3.88 -12.89
CA THR A 10 -19.74 -4.15 -13.89
C THR A 10 -19.50 -3.51 -15.28
N HIS A 11 -18.61 -2.54 -15.37
CA HIS A 11 -18.30 -1.71 -16.54
C HIS A 11 -16.82 -1.73 -16.93
N THR A 12 -15.90 -1.78 -15.98
CA THR A 12 -14.46 -1.62 -16.17
C THR A 12 -13.66 -2.90 -15.81
N ASN A 13 -12.40 -2.96 -16.26
CA ASN A 13 -11.36 -3.91 -15.86
C ASN A 13 -10.00 -3.44 -16.39
N ALA A 14 -8.90 -4.00 -15.87
CA ALA A 14 -7.55 -3.58 -16.25
C ALA A 14 -7.24 -3.73 -17.75
N HIS A 15 -7.93 -4.63 -18.47
CA HIS A 15 -7.75 -4.83 -19.91
C HIS A 15 -8.37 -3.71 -20.76
N LYS A 16 -9.24 -2.87 -20.19
CA LYS A 16 -9.87 -1.73 -20.85
C LYS A 16 -9.16 -0.40 -20.58
N LEU A 17 -8.14 -0.37 -19.73
CA LEU A 17 -7.46 0.87 -19.34
C LEU A 17 -6.69 1.49 -20.50
N GLY A 18 -6.78 2.81 -20.61
CA GLY A 18 -5.83 3.59 -21.39
C GLY A 18 -4.46 3.55 -20.71
N THR A 19 -3.48 2.99 -21.38
CA THR A 19 -2.10 2.89 -20.88
C THR A 19 -1.23 3.90 -21.62
N PHE A 20 -0.28 4.53 -20.94
CA PHE A 20 0.63 5.49 -21.54
C PHE A 20 1.96 5.47 -20.79
N ILE A 21 3.02 5.93 -21.43
CA ILE A 21 4.33 6.17 -20.80
C ILE A 21 4.72 7.65 -20.84
N SER A 22 3.90 8.48 -21.49
CA SER A 22 4.08 9.92 -21.63
C SER A 22 2.72 10.56 -21.75
N ASN A 23 2.56 11.74 -21.16
CA ASN A 23 1.36 12.57 -21.33
C ASN A 23 1.68 14.04 -21.03
N HIS A 24 0.64 14.86 -20.92
CA HIS A 24 0.74 16.31 -20.72
C HIS A 24 0.99 16.77 -19.27
N ASP A 25 0.89 15.87 -18.28
CA ASP A 25 0.93 16.18 -16.84
C ASP A 25 2.06 15.43 -16.08
N PHE A 26 2.25 14.15 -16.37
CA PHE A 26 3.32 13.30 -15.84
C PHE A 26 4.66 13.55 -16.54
N GLY A 27 4.60 14.07 -17.76
CA GLY A 27 5.75 14.37 -18.60
C GLY A 27 6.11 13.27 -19.60
N ARG A 28 7.31 13.37 -20.18
CA ARG A 28 7.78 12.48 -21.26
C ARG A 28 8.74 11.42 -20.74
N ILE A 29 8.66 10.23 -21.31
CA ILE A 29 9.49 9.07 -20.91
C ILE A 29 10.99 9.33 -21.10
N GLY A 30 11.37 10.08 -22.14
CA GLY A 30 12.76 10.43 -22.41
C GLY A 30 13.37 11.27 -21.28
N TRP A 31 12.61 12.23 -20.74
CA TRP A 31 13.05 13.01 -19.58
C TRP A 31 13.07 12.17 -18.31
N VAL A 32 12.04 11.36 -18.04
CA VAL A 32 12.01 10.47 -16.86
C VAL A 32 13.25 9.57 -16.80
N ILE A 33 13.67 9.00 -17.93
CA ILE A 33 14.88 8.18 -17.99
C ILE A 33 16.14 9.03 -17.74
N LYS A 34 16.24 10.23 -18.34
CA LYS A 34 17.38 11.15 -18.13
C LYS A 34 17.48 11.60 -16.66
N ASP A 35 16.37 11.88 -16.01
CA ASP A 35 16.32 12.28 -14.59
C ASP A 35 16.78 11.14 -13.66
N MET A 36 16.27 9.93 -13.90
CA MET A 36 16.69 8.74 -13.15
C MET A 36 18.11 8.29 -13.49
N LYS A 37 18.62 8.63 -14.68
CA LYS A 37 19.96 8.26 -15.15
C LYS A 37 20.63 9.45 -15.88
N PRO A 38 21.18 10.42 -15.14
CA PRO A 38 21.76 11.64 -15.72
C PRO A 38 22.92 11.39 -16.70
N ASP A 39 23.67 10.30 -16.50
CA ASP A 39 24.81 9.92 -17.35
C ASP A 39 24.44 8.92 -18.46
N VAL A 40 23.15 8.81 -18.83
CA VAL A 40 22.72 7.92 -19.93
C VAL A 40 23.27 8.44 -21.27
N THR A 41 23.87 7.55 -22.06
CA THR A 41 24.29 7.89 -23.43
C THR A 41 23.10 7.94 -24.39
N ASP A 42 23.17 8.69 -25.48
CA ASP A 42 22.07 8.83 -26.44
C ASP A 42 21.63 7.49 -27.04
N ASP A 43 22.60 6.63 -27.37
CA ASP A 43 22.33 5.27 -27.87
C ASP A 43 21.61 4.40 -26.83
N GLU A 44 21.98 4.52 -25.56
CA GLU A 44 21.31 3.78 -24.47
C GLU A 44 19.91 4.34 -24.23
N LEU A 45 19.75 5.67 -24.24
CA LEU A 45 18.48 6.33 -24.05
C LEU A 45 17.48 5.95 -25.14
N LEU A 46 17.89 5.99 -26.41
CA LEU A 46 17.05 5.57 -27.53
C LEU A 46 16.55 4.14 -27.34
N LYS A 47 17.43 3.20 -26.97
CA LYS A 47 17.05 1.80 -26.71
C LYS A 47 16.06 1.67 -25.55
N ARG A 48 16.26 2.43 -24.46
CA ARG A 48 15.35 2.42 -23.31
C ARG A 48 13.97 2.96 -23.69
N VAL A 49 13.88 4.03 -24.48
CA VAL A 49 12.60 4.58 -24.96
C VAL A 49 11.90 3.61 -25.92
N GLN A 50 12.65 2.98 -26.84
CA GLN A 50 12.11 1.91 -27.69
C GLN A 50 11.56 0.73 -26.88
N LEU A 51 12.29 0.31 -25.84
CA LEU A 51 11.87 -0.75 -24.94
C LEU A 51 10.61 -0.37 -24.15
N ALA A 52 10.52 0.88 -23.67
CA ALA A 52 9.34 1.39 -22.98
C ALA A 52 8.09 1.36 -23.88
N HIS A 53 8.23 1.75 -25.16
CA HIS A 53 7.13 1.58 -26.13
C HIS A 53 6.79 0.12 -26.39
N ALA A 54 7.78 -0.79 -26.47
CA ALA A 54 7.49 -2.22 -26.62
C ALA A 54 6.69 -2.76 -25.42
N MET A 55 7.05 -2.39 -24.19
CA MET A 55 6.28 -2.72 -22.99
C MET A 55 4.86 -2.18 -23.05
N LEU A 56 4.68 -0.92 -23.46
CA LEU A 56 3.36 -0.31 -23.65
C LEU A 56 2.52 -1.08 -24.68
N PHE A 57 3.10 -1.44 -25.82
CA PHE A 57 2.39 -2.11 -26.90
C PHE A 57 2.08 -3.58 -26.64
N PHE A 58 2.80 -4.27 -25.78
CA PHE A 58 2.57 -5.70 -25.52
C PHE A 58 1.94 -6.00 -24.16
N SER A 59 1.76 -4.99 -23.32
CA SER A 59 0.92 -5.08 -22.13
C SER A 59 -0.58 -5.13 -22.47
N ARG A 60 -1.39 -5.55 -21.49
CA ARG A 60 -2.86 -5.38 -21.51
C ARG A 60 -3.26 -3.89 -21.56
N GLY A 61 -4.51 -3.61 -21.91
CA GLY A 61 -5.04 -2.24 -22.02
C GLY A 61 -5.02 -1.72 -23.46
N ALA A 62 -5.28 -0.42 -23.61
CA ALA A 62 -5.23 0.31 -24.87
C ALA A 62 -4.01 1.24 -24.84
N PRO A 63 -2.95 1.00 -25.63
CA PRO A 63 -1.78 1.86 -25.65
C PRO A 63 -2.13 3.22 -26.27
N ILE A 64 -1.85 4.29 -25.53
CA ILE A 64 -2.00 5.69 -25.92
C ILE A 64 -0.59 6.25 -26.12
N ILE A 65 -0.36 6.84 -27.29
CA ILE A 65 0.90 7.50 -27.63
C ILE A 65 0.67 9.00 -27.53
N TYR A 66 1.60 9.70 -26.88
CA TYR A 66 1.54 11.14 -26.80
C TYR A 66 2.29 11.77 -27.98
N TYR A 67 1.75 12.85 -28.53
CA TYR A 67 2.26 13.42 -29.78
C TYR A 67 3.72 13.87 -29.62
N GLY A 68 4.60 13.53 -30.55
CA GLY A 68 6.03 13.85 -30.47
C GLY A 68 6.88 12.82 -29.73
N ASP A 69 6.28 11.81 -29.09
CA ASP A 69 7.05 10.64 -28.60
C ASP A 69 7.77 9.96 -29.78
N GLU A 70 7.11 9.90 -30.93
CA GLU A 70 7.66 9.36 -32.17
C GLU A 70 8.82 10.18 -32.75
N GLN A 71 9.02 11.41 -32.26
CA GLN A 71 10.07 12.36 -32.64
C GLN A 71 11.09 12.56 -31.51
N GLY A 72 11.00 11.80 -30.41
CA GLY A 72 11.98 11.88 -29.32
C GLY A 72 11.81 13.07 -28.38
N PHE A 73 10.62 13.67 -28.28
CA PHE A 73 10.39 14.78 -27.36
C PHE A 73 10.68 14.38 -25.90
N THR A 74 11.53 15.15 -25.22
CA THR A 74 11.90 14.91 -23.82
C THR A 74 11.19 15.85 -22.86
N GLY A 75 11.00 17.13 -23.18
CA GLY A 75 10.47 18.10 -22.20
C GLY A 75 11.32 18.19 -20.91
N ASP A 76 10.68 18.64 -19.82
CA ASP A 76 11.22 18.62 -18.46
C ASP A 76 10.13 18.39 -17.38
N ASN A 77 10.51 18.39 -16.09
CA ASN A 77 9.60 18.19 -14.95
C ASN A 77 9.08 19.46 -14.29
N ASN A 78 9.18 20.61 -14.94
CA ASN A 78 8.58 21.81 -14.40
C ASN A 78 7.05 21.74 -14.59
N ILE A 79 6.37 21.17 -13.59
CA ILE A 79 4.92 20.90 -13.54
C ILE A 79 4.07 22.18 -13.69
N ASP A 80 4.65 23.35 -13.40
CA ASP A 80 4.02 24.66 -13.54
C ASP A 80 4.21 25.27 -14.95
N GLU A 81 5.06 24.68 -15.80
CA GLU A 81 5.39 25.17 -17.14
C GLU A 81 4.95 24.15 -18.22
N ASN A 82 4.63 24.64 -19.43
CA ASN A 82 4.11 23.79 -20.52
C ASN A 82 5.23 22.94 -21.19
N SER A 83 6.28 22.59 -20.46
CA SER A 83 7.52 21.98 -20.96
C SER A 83 7.33 20.60 -21.58
N ASN A 84 6.20 19.94 -21.33
CA ASN A 84 5.84 18.67 -21.95
C ASN A 84 5.01 18.82 -23.23
N ARG A 85 4.74 20.06 -23.64
CA ARG A 85 3.82 20.44 -24.72
C ARG A 85 4.54 21.19 -25.85
N LEU A 86 5.71 20.67 -26.26
CA LEU A 86 6.52 21.21 -27.36
C LEU A 86 5.71 21.33 -28.66
N ASP A 87 6.09 22.26 -29.52
CA ASP A 87 5.54 22.38 -30.86
C ASP A 87 6.09 21.29 -31.78
N MET A 88 5.21 20.63 -32.55
CA MET A 88 5.63 19.73 -33.65
C MET A 88 6.17 20.52 -34.85
N PHE A 89 5.75 21.78 -34.97
CA PHE A 89 6.27 22.72 -35.95
C PHE A 89 7.54 23.38 -35.39
N PRO A 90 8.38 24.01 -36.26
CA PRO A 90 9.53 24.80 -35.84
C PRO A 90 9.21 25.79 -34.71
N SER A 91 9.63 25.47 -33.49
CA SER A 91 9.37 26.26 -32.29
C SER A 91 10.14 27.58 -32.32
N GLN A 92 9.51 28.63 -31.78
CA GLN A 92 10.14 29.94 -31.53
C GLN A 92 10.36 30.20 -30.04
N THR A 93 9.98 29.24 -29.18
CA THR A 93 10.06 29.35 -27.72
C THR A 93 11.47 28.93 -27.26
N GLU A 94 12.22 29.88 -26.70
CA GLU A 94 13.63 29.72 -26.31
C GLU A 94 13.85 28.54 -25.34
N GLU A 95 12.88 28.28 -24.48
CA GLU A 95 12.87 27.13 -23.55
C GLU A 95 12.89 25.79 -24.31
N PHE A 96 12.05 25.64 -25.34
CA PHE A 96 11.84 24.36 -26.02
C PHE A 96 12.94 24.02 -27.03
N ILE A 97 13.51 25.03 -27.71
CA ILE A 97 14.50 24.82 -28.77
C ILE A 97 15.81 24.21 -28.28
N ASN A 98 16.07 24.26 -26.97
CA ASN A 98 17.29 23.73 -26.36
C ASN A 98 17.10 22.32 -25.78
N TYR A 99 15.90 21.73 -25.90
CA TYR A 99 15.70 20.36 -25.46
C TYR A 99 16.39 19.37 -26.41
N ASP A 100 17.15 18.48 -25.79
CA ASP A 100 17.88 17.42 -26.46
C ASP A 100 16.97 16.22 -26.73
N LEU A 101 16.59 16.06 -28.00
CA LEU A 101 15.62 15.07 -28.47
C LEU A 101 16.23 13.67 -28.56
N VAL A 102 15.45 12.65 -28.23
CA VAL A 102 15.93 11.26 -28.23
C VAL A 102 16.01 10.69 -29.64
N GLY A 103 17.22 10.31 -30.06
CA GLY A 103 17.46 9.53 -31.28
C GLY A 103 17.65 10.37 -32.55
N THR A 104 17.89 11.68 -32.40
CA THR A 104 18.13 12.61 -33.50
C THR A 104 18.99 13.79 -33.03
N ASP A 105 19.74 14.40 -33.95
CA ASP A 105 20.43 15.68 -33.72
C ASP A 105 19.51 16.89 -34.00
N ALA A 106 18.27 16.64 -34.42
CA ALA A 106 17.27 17.69 -34.63
C ALA A 106 16.84 18.32 -33.31
N THR A 107 16.39 19.57 -33.39
CA THR A 107 15.92 20.34 -32.24
C THR A 107 14.43 20.66 -32.38
N ALA A 108 13.80 21.16 -31.32
CA ALA A 108 12.43 21.68 -31.42
C ALA A 108 12.32 22.90 -32.37
N ALA A 109 13.43 23.52 -32.80
CA ALA A 109 13.43 24.57 -33.82
C ALA A 109 13.26 24.04 -35.26
N ASP A 110 13.38 22.72 -35.45
CA ASP A 110 13.20 22.05 -36.74
C ASP A 110 11.74 21.56 -36.94
N ASP A 111 11.42 21.07 -38.14
CA ASP A 111 10.13 20.44 -38.42
C ASP A 111 10.13 18.99 -37.93
N ASN A 112 9.28 18.66 -36.95
CA ASN A 112 9.26 17.36 -36.27
C ASN A 112 8.17 16.44 -36.84
N PHE A 113 8.10 16.30 -38.18
CA PHE A 113 7.21 15.35 -38.87
C PHE A 113 8.00 14.23 -39.58
N ASP A 114 9.16 13.85 -39.04
CA ASP A 114 10.05 12.88 -39.68
C ASP A 114 9.54 11.45 -39.47
N THR A 115 9.01 10.85 -40.55
CA THR A 115 8.57 9.45 -40.56
C THR A 115 9.72 8.43 -40.66
N SER A 116 10.96 8.90 -40.88
CA SER A 116 12.16 8.07 -40.85
C SER A 116 12.85 8.03 -39.48
N HIS A 117 12.38 8.85 -38.53
CA HIS A 117 12.87 8.89 -37.16
C HIS A 117 12.84 7.48 -36.52
N PRO A 118 13.89 7.06 -35.77
CA PRO A 118 13.97 5.70 -35.24
C PRO A 118 12.80 5.34 -34.32
N LEU A 119 12.30 6.29 -33.50
CA LEU A 119 11.14 6.05 -32.65
C LEU A 119 9.83 5.93 -33.45
N TYR A 120 9.66 6.72 -34.52
CA TYR A 120 8.53 6.58 -35.44
C TYR A 120 8.48 5.19 -36.06
N VAL A 121 9.61 4.73 -36.59
CA VAL A 121 9.73 3.39 -37.21
C VAL A 121 9.46 2.29 -36.18
N THR A 122 9.99 2.41 -34.95
CA THR A 122 9.72 1.46 -33.87
C THR A 122 8.23 1.40 -33.54
N ILE A 123 7.58 2.55 -33.29
CA ILE A 123 6.15 2.61 -32.96
C ILE A 123 5.30 2.01 -34.09
N GLN A 124 5.64 2.30 -35.36
CA GLN A 124 4.96 1.71 -36.52
C GLN A 124 5.04 0.18 -36.51
N GLN A 125 6.22 -0.40 -36.24
CA GLN A 125 6.44 -1.84 -36.20
C GLN A 125 5.67 -2.50 -35.04
N LEU A 126 5.73 -1.90 -33.86
CA LEU A 126 5.01 -2.37 -32.67
C LEU A 126 3.49 -2.35 -32.89
N ALA A 127 2.97 -1.27 -33.46
CA ALA A 127 1.56 -1.15 -33.80
C ALA A 127 1.12 -2.17 -34.85
N ALA A 128 1.95 -2.41 -35.87
CA ALA A 128 1.68 -3.43 -36.89
C ALA A 128 1.63 -4.84 -36.27
N LEU A 129 2.57 -5.19 -35.38
CA LEU A 129 2.58 -6.48 -34.71
C LEU A 129 1.36 -6.65 -33.80
N ARG A 130 1.07 -5.66 -32.95
CA ARG A 130 -0.13 -5.68 -32.10
C ARG A 130 -1.41 -5.79 -32.93
N LYS A 131 -1.48 -5.18 -34.11
CA LYS A 131 -2.63 -5.29 -35.03
C LYS A 131 -2.73 -6.66 -35.72
N ALA A 132 -1.62 -7.30 -36.03
CA ALA A 132 -1.60 -8.62 -36.66
C ALA A 132 -2.11 -9.73 -35.73
N HIS A 133 -1.84 -9.62 -34.42
CA HIS A 133 -2.15 -10.68 -33.45
C HIS A 133 -3.27 -10.26 -32.49
N GLN A 134 -4.45 -10.90 -32.59
CA GLN A 134 -5.58 -10.62 -31.70
C GLN A 134 -5.23 -10.83 -30.22
N THR A 135 -4.49 -11.90 -29.89
CA THR A 135 -4.11 -12.22 -28.52
C THR A 135 -3.30 -11.11 -27.85
N LEU A 136 -2.45 -10.38 -28.60
CA LEU A 136 -1.72 -9.23 -28.06
C LEU A 136 -2.65 -8.04 -27.74
N ARG A 137 -3.85 -7.97 -28.35
CA ARG A 137 -4.84 -6.92 -28.06
C ARG A 137 -5.82 -7.29 -26.97
N ARG A 138 -6.32 -8.53 -26.98
CA ARG A 138 -7.47 -8.96 -26.16
C ARG A 138 -7.12 -9.97 -25.07
N GLY A 139 -5.96 -10.64 -25.19
CA GLY A 139 -5.60 -11.69 -24.26
C GLY A 139 -5.40 -11.17 -22.85
N LEU A 140 -5.78 -12.01 -21.89
CA LEU A 140 -5.39 -11.91 -20.48
C LEU A 140 -3.89 -11.77 -20.36
N GLN A 141 -3.41 -11.07 -19.33
CA GLN A 141 -1.99 -10.95 -19.05
C GLN A 141 -1.67 -11.71 -17.76
N ILE A 142 -0.80 -12.71 -17.85
CA ILE A 142 -0.37 -13.50 -16.70
C ILE A 142 1.10 -13.26 -16.47
N GLY A 143 1.45 -12.69 -15.31
CA GLY A 143 2.85 -12.53 -14.90
C GLY A 143 3.54 -13.88 -14.79
N ARG A 144 4.73 -14.03 -15.38
CA ARG A 144 5.52 -15.27 -15.32
C ARG A 144 6.81 -15.11 -14.57
N PHE A 145 7.45 -13.95 -14.72
CA PHE A 145 8.72 -13.65 -14.08
C PHE A 145 8.91 -12.15 -14.00
N GLY A 146 9.43 -11.68 -12.88
CA GLY A 146 10.04 -10.38 -12.72
C GLY A 146 11.31 -10.57 -11.92
N THR A 147 12.41 -9.93 -12.32
CA THR A 147 13.59 -9.85 -11.46
C THR A 147 13.18 -9.17 -10.16
N GLU A 148 13.36 -9.86 -9.04
CA GLU A 148 13.00 -9.36 -7.72
C GLU A 148 13.78 -8.09 -7.37
N ASP A 149 13.08 -7.16 -6.74
CA ASP A 149 13.71 -6.03 -6.08
C ASP A 149 14.47 -6.55 -4.86
N SER A 150 15.72 -6.12 -4.68
CA SER A 150 16.48 -6.41 -3.47
C SER A 150 16.54 -5.13 -2.65
N GLU A 151 16.31 -5.20 -1.34
CA GLU A 151 16.36 -4.02 -0.45
C GLU A 151 17.57 -3.13 -0.77
N GLY A 152 17.29 -1.93 -1.30
CA GLY A 152 18.30 -0.93 -1.67
C GLY A 152 18.87 -1.00 -3.09
N GLY A 153 18.33 -1.81 -4.01
CA GLY A 153 18.88 -1.99 -5.36
C GLY A 153 17.85 -1.89 -6.50
N ASN A 154 17.99 -0.88 -7.37
CA ASN A 154 17.33 -0.83 -8.68
C ASN A 154 17.83 -1.96 -9.59
N ASN A 155 17.32 -3.18 -9.42
CA ASN A 155 17.76 -4.33 -10.21
C ASN A 155 17.08 -4.34 -11.58
N PHE A 156 17.78 -3.78 -12.56
CA PHE A 156 17.43 -3.99 -13.96
C PHE A 156 17.55 -5.47 -14.32
N GLY A 157 16.55 -6.01 -15.03
CA GLY A 157 16.46 -7.44 -15.24
C GLY A 157 15.37 -7.87 -16.20
N VAL A 158 14.92 -9.11 -16.06
CA VAL A 158 13.90 -9.70 -16.94
C VAL A 158 12.51 -9.46 -16.37
N LEU A 159 11.62 -8.98 -17.23
CA LEU A 159 10.17 -9.02 -17.01
C LEU A 159 9.56 -9.92 -18.09
N ALA A 160 8.74 -10.89 -17.71
CA ALA A 160 8.06 -11.79 -18.63
C ALA A 160 6.60 -12.01 -18.24
N TYR A 161 5.72 -11.95 -19.23
CA TYR A 161 4.31 -12.27 -19.06
C TYR A 161 3.74 -12.98 -20.29
N SER A 162 2.74 -13.82 -20.04
CA SER A 162 1.94 -14.46 -21.09
C SER A 162 0.75 -13.59 -21.47
N ARG A 163 0.42 -13.55 -22.76
CA ARG A 163 -0.83 -13.03 -23.32
C ARG A 163 -1.66 -14.20 -23.85
N ILE A 164 -2.87 -14.38 -23.34
CA ILE A 164 -3.71 -15.55 -23.64
C ILE A 164 -5.15 -15.11 -23.85
N ASP A 165 -5.69 -15.38 -25.04
CA ASP A 165 -7.08 -15.05 -25.39
C ASP A 165 -7.96 -16.29 -25.23
N ILE A 166 -8.44 -16.50 -24.00
CA ILE A 166 -9.23 -17.69 -23.61
C ILE A 166 -10.62 -17.74 -24.26
N GLU A 167 -11.07 -16.65 -24.88
CA GLU A 167 -12.32 -16.60 -25.64
C GLU A 167 -12.19 -17.24 -27.03
N GLN A 168 -10.96 -17.52 -27.48
CA GLN A 168 -10.73 -18.29 -28.69
C GLN A 168 -10.93 -19.80 -28.44
N PRO A 169 -11.53 -20.55 -29.38
CA PRO A 169 -11.71 -22.01 -29.25
C PRO A 169 -10.40 -22.80 -29.13
N SER A 170 -9.28 -22.22 -29.55
CA SER A 170 -7.94 -22.84 -29.49
C SER A 170 -6.95 -21.78 -29.03
N PRO A 171 -6.93 -21.44 -27.73
CA PRO A 171 -6.15 -20.34 -27.22
C PRO A 171 -4.66 -20.64 -27.33
N ILE A 172 -3.94 -19.77 -28.03
CA ILE A 172 -2.48 -19.82 -28.16
C ILE A 172 -1.86 -18.88 -27.13
N GLU A 173 -0.86 -19.38 -26.40
CA GLU A 173 -0.05 -18.56 -25.50
C GLU A 173 0.97 -17.72 -26.27
N TYR A 174 0.97 -16.42 -26.03
CA TYR A 174 2.00 -15.50 -26.49
C TYR A 174 2.88 -15.09 -25.31
N LEU A 175 4.17 -15.40 -25.36
CA LEU A 175 5.12 -15.02 -24.33
C LEU A 175 5.84 -13.71 -24.73
N ALA A 176 5.68 -12.66 -23.93
CA ALA A 176 6.42 -11.41 -24.08
C ALA A 176 7.50 -11.33 -22.99
N VAL A 177 8.74 -11.05 -23.40
CA VAL A 177 9.91 -10.98 -22.52
C VAL A 177 10.64 -9.67 -22.76
N PHE A 178 11.03 -8.99 -21.70
CA PHE A 178 11.75 -7.72 -21.73
C PHE A 178 12.97 -7.82 -20.85
N ASN A 179 14.09 -7.24 -21.28
CA ASN A 179 15.28 -7.09 -20.45
C ASN A 179 15.63 -5.60 -20.33
N THR A 180 15.51 -5.07 -19.12
CA THR A 180 15.81 -3.66 -18.82
C THR A 180 17.28 -3.43 -18.44
N SER A 181 18.06 -4.50 -18.34
CA SER A 181 19.50 -4.47 -18.05
C SER A 181 20.34 -4.13 -19.28
N ASN A 182 21.51 -3.54 -19.02
CA ASN A 182 22.56 -3.33 -20.02
C ASN A 182 23.37 -4.60 -20.32
N GLU A 183 23.08 -5.69 -19.61
CA GLU A 183 23.72 -6.99 -19.79
C GLU A 183 22.72 -8.05 -20.27
N PRO A 184 23.15 -9.09 -21.00
CA PRO A 184 22.30 -10.23 -21.31
C PRO A 184 21.82 -10.89 -20.03
N GLN A 185 20.52 -11.17 -19.95
CA GLN A 185 19.91 -11.82 -18.78
C GLN A 185 19.29 -13.15 -19.18
N THR A 186 19.35 -14.14 -18.29
CA THR A 186 18.70 -15.43 -18.48
C THR A 186 17.72 -15.68 -17.33
N ALA A 187 16.50 -16.05 -17.68
CA ALA A 187 15.45 -16.37 -16.71
C ALA A 187 14.78 -17.70 -17.08
N THR A 188 14.36 -18.43 -16.06
CA THR A 188 13.64 -19.69 -16.19
C THR A 188 12.33 -19.59 -15.41
N PHE A 189 11.21 -19.84 -16.07
CA PHE A 189 9.87 -19.68 -15.48
C PHE A 189 8.85 -20.58 -16.15
N ALA A 190 7.72 -20.80 -15.47
CA ALA A 190 6.63 -21.61 -15.97
C ALA A 190 5.80 -20.87 -17.03
N THR A 191 5.28 -21.61 -18.00
CA THR A 191 4.32 -21.15 -19.02
C THR A 191 3.06 -22.01 -18.96
N ALA A 192 1.99 -21.61 -19.65
CA ALA A 192 0.75 -22.38 -19.68
C ALA A 192 0.76 -23.54 -20.69
N THR A 193 1.73 -23.57 -21.60
CA THR A 193 1.77 -24.54 -22.70
C THR A 193 2.97 -25.48 -22.57
N PRO A 194 2.86 -26.61 -21.86
CA PRO A 194 3.95 -27.59 -21.74
C PRO A 194 4.26 -28.29 -23.06
N GLU A 195 5.50 -28.74 -23.23
CA GLU A 195 6.00 -29.42 -24.44
C GLU A 195 5.68 -28.69 -25.74
N ALA A 196 5.84 -27.37 -25.76
CA ALA A 196 5.54 -26.51 -26.91
C ALA A 196 6.80 -25.83 -27.44
N ASP A 197 6.86 -25.63 -28.76
CA ASP A 197 7.83 -24.70 -29.34
C ASP A 197 7.23 -23.29 -29.33
N PHE A 198 8.02 -22.32 -28.91
CA PHE A 198 7.67 -20.90 -28.90
C PHE A 198 8.30 -20.22 -30.11
N ILE A 199 7.49 -20.02 -31.15
CA ILE A 199 7.89 -19.45 -32.43
C ILE A 199 7.95 -17.93 -32.30
N ARG A 200 9.09 -17.32 -32.66
CA ARG A 200 9.24 -15.87 -32.62
C ARG A 200 8.25 -15.19 -33.57
N VAL A 201 7.50 -14.21 -33.05
CA VAL A 201 6.58 -13.36 -33.84
C VAL A 201 6.97 -11.88 -33.82
N GLY A 202 7.71 -11.44 -32.79
CA GLY A 202 8.25 -10.08 -32.69
C GLY A 202 9.77 -10.03 -32.87
N ASP A 203 10.41 -9.00 -32.30
CA ASP A 203 11.86 -8.92 -32.19
C ASP A 203 12.42 -10.05 -31.28
N GLY A 204 13.74 -10.18 -31.22
CA GLY A 204 14.42 -11.16 -30.37
C GLY A 204 15.19 -12.26 -31.11
N SER A 205 15.74 -13.20 -30.33
CA SER A 205 16.62 -14.24 -30.86
C SER A 205 15.91 -15.22 -31.80
N ASN A 206 16.65 -15.72 -32.80
CA ASN A 206 16.23 -16.88 -33.62
C ASN A 206 16.50 -18.22 -32.92
N THR A 207 17.08 -18.21 -31.71
CA THR A 207 17.33 -19.44 -30.95
C THR A 207 15.99 -20.15 -30.68
N PRO A 208 15.90 -21.46 -30.94
CA PRO A 208 14.71 -22.23 -30.59
C PRO A 208 14.39 -22.07 -29.10
N LEU A 209 13.13 -21.76 -28.81
CA LEU A 209 12.60 -21.68 -27.46
C LEU A 209 11.52 -22.74 -27.33
N SER A 210 11.58 -23.55 -26.27
CA SER A 210 10.64 -24.64 -26.04
C SER A 210 10.41 -24.86 -24.56
N SER A 211 9.17 -25.18 -24.18
CA SER A 211 8.84 -25.58 -22.82
C SER A 211 9.04 -27.09 -22.62
N ASP A 212 9.44 -27.48 -21.41
CA ASP A 212 9.51 -28.89 -21.03
C ASP A 212 8.13 -29.47 -20.63
N ALA A 213 8.13 -30.72 -20.14
CA ALA A 213 6.91 -31.42 -19.71
C ALA A 213 6.19 -30.74 -18.53
N SER A 214 6.90 -29.91 -17.74
CA SER A 214 6.34 -29.11 -16.66
C SER A 214 5.93 -27.70 -17.09
N GLY A 215 6.11 -27.35 -18.37
CA GLY A 215 5.83 -26.01 -18.88
C GLY A 215 6.95 -25.00 -18.65
N MET A 216 8.10 -25.43 -18.12
CA MET A 216 9.20 -24.53 -17.82
C MET A 216 9.95 -24.15 -19.10
N VAL A 217 10.26 -22.86 -19.24
CA VAL A 217 11.01 -22.31 -20.35
C VAL A 217 12.22 -21.53 -19.83
N THR A 218 13.36 -21.63 -20.51
CA THR A 218 14.55 -20.80 -20.22
C THR A 218 14.79 -19.84 -21.37
N VAL A 219 14.71 -18.54 -21.10
CA VAL A 219 14.92 -17.48 -22.09
C VAL A 219 16.20 -16.71 -21.75
N THR A 220 17.06 -16.50 -22.75
CA THR A 220 18.15 -15.53 -22.69
C THR A 220 17.78 -14.31 -23.53
N ALA A 221 17.64 -13.16 -22.87
CA ALA A 221 17.30 -11.88 -23.49
C ALA A 221 18.54 -10.99 -23.62
N ALA A 222 18.71 -10.33 -24.77
CA ALA A 222 19.81 -9.41 -25.01
C ALA A 222 19.65 -8.13 -24.16
N PRO A 223 20.71 -7.33 -23.95
CA PRO A 223 20.61 -6.02 -23.30
C PRO A 223 19.54 -5.12 -23.91
N LEU A 224 18.78 -4.41 -23.07
CA LEU A 224 17.79 -3.41 -23.46
C LEU A 224 16.90 -3.85 -24.64
N SER A 225 16.36 -5.06 -24.55
CA SER A 225 15.64 -5.69 -25.65
C SER A 225 14.30 -6.27 -25.22
N TYR A 226 13.46 -6.55 -26.21
CA TYR A 226 12.23 -7.30 -26.01
C TYR A 226 12.17 -8.46 -27.01
N ALA A 227 11.37 -9.47 -26.67
CA ALA A 227 11.01 -10.53 -27.57
C ALA A 227 9.56 -10.96 -27.37
N VAL A 228 8.90 -11.36 -28.47
CA VAL A 228 7.54 -11.93 -28.42
C VAL A 228 7.53 -13.24 -29.18
N TYR A 229 7.06 -14.30 -28.52
CA TYR A 229 6.92 -15.64 -29.07
C TYR A 229 5.48 -16.11 -28.98
N ALA A 230 5.05 -16.98 -29.89
CA ALA A 230 3.77 -17.66 -29.85
C ALA A 230 3.99 -19.18 -29.77
N ALA A 231 3.28 -19.86 -28.88
CA ALA A 231 3.32 -21.31 -28.82
C ALA A 231 2.82 -21.93 -30.14
N ASN A 232 3.42 -23.04 -30.56
CA ASN A 232 3.06 -23.76 -31.78
C ASN A 232 1.78 -24.61 -31.65
N LYS A 233 1.17 -24.65 -30.46
CA LYS A 233 -0.04 -25.41 -30.16
C LYS A 233 -0.91 -24.67 -29.14
N ALA A 234 -2.18 -25.05 -29.08
CA ALA A 234 -3.13 -24.49 -28.13
C ALA A 234 -2.87 -24.99 -26.71
N ILE A 235 -3.23 -24.15 -25.74
CA ILE A 235 -3.27 -24.51 -24.33
C ILE A 235 -4.34 -25.59 -24.15
N ALA A 236 -3.91 -26.74 -23.66
CA ALA A 236 -4.80 -27.86 -23.34
C ALA A 236 -5.82 -27.45 -22.28
N GLU A 237 -6.99 -28.07 -22.33
CA GLU A 237 -7.92 -28.03 -21.21
C GLU A 237 -7.33 -28.85 -20.05
N SER A 238 -7.65 -28.45 -18.81
CA SER A 238 -7.20 -29.18 -17.63
C SER A 238 -8.12 -30.37 -17.35
N ASP A 239 -7.53 -31.53 -17.06
CA ASP A 239 -8.24 -32.72 -16.57
C ASP A 239 -8.29 -32.77 -15.03
N ALA A 240 -7.69 -31.80 -14.34
CA ALA A 240 -7.68 -31.78 -12.87
C ALA A 240 -9.09 -31.44 -12.32
N PRO A 241 -9.45 -31.95 -11.12
CA PRO A 241 -10.72 -31.61 -10.49
C PRO A 241 -10.84 -30.08 -10.30
N PHE A 242 -11.90 -29.50 -10.84
CA PHE A 242 -12.22 -28.08 -10.66
C PHE A 242 -12.86 -27.86 -9.30
N THR A 243 -12.31 -26.94 -8.50
CA THR A 243 -12.85 -26.54 -7.20
C THR A 243 -12.87 -25.01 -7.10
N ALA A 244 -13.83 -24.48 -6.36
CA ALA A 244 -13.91 -23.05 -6.07
C ALA A 244 -14.57 -22.84 -4.70
N GLN A 245 -14.01 -21.94 -3.90
CA GLN A 245 -14.56 -21.54 -2.59
C GLN A 245 -14.08 -20.15 -2.21
N PHE A 246 -14.81 -19.43 -1.35
CA PHE A 246 -14.32 -18.18 -0.80
C PHE A 246 -13.02 -18.38 -0.01
N ALA A 247 -12.10 -17.42 -0.10
CA ALA A 247 -10.97 -17.35 0.83
C ALA A 247 -11.46 -17.13 2.27
N GLU A 248 -10.79 -17.76 3.23
CA GLU A 248 -11.09 -17.56 4.65
C GLU A 248 -10.73 -16.14 5.07
N VAL A 249 -11.58 -15.55 5.91
CA VAL A 249 -11.36 -14.22 6.52
C VAL A 249 -11.47 -14.36 8.02
N GLU A 250 -10.41 -13.96 8.72
CA GLU A 250 -10.37 -13.81 10.19
C GLU A 250 -11.39 -12.71 10.57
N ALA A 251 -12.62 -13.09 10.92
CA ALA A 251 -13.74 -12.15 11.00
C ALA A 251 -13.81 -11.36 12.33
N SER A 252 -14.14 -10.06 12.25
CA SER A 252 -14.95 -9.35 13.27
C SER A 252 -15.91 -8.31 12.67
N SER A 253 -15.55 -7.69 11.53
CA SER A 253 -16.42 -7.05 10.51
C SER A 253 -15.50 -6.39 9.46
N SER A 254 -16.02 -5.81 8.38
CA SER A 254 -15.18 -5.11 7.38
C SER A 254 -15.78 -3.75 6.99
N ALA A 255 -14.93 -2.81 6.59
CA ALA A 255 -15.31 -1.45 6.22
C ALA A 255 -14.55 -0.99 4.96
N GLY A 256 -15.05 0.03 4.28
CA GLY A 256 -14.45 0.58 3.06
C GLY A 256 -14.68 -0.32 1.85
N ASP A 257 -13.63 -0.59 1.09
CA ASP A 257 -13.70 -1.50 -0.05
C ASP A 257 -13.50 -2.93 0.45
N ILE A 258 -14.51 -3.78 0.27
CA ILE A 258 -14.52 -5.14 0.77
C ILE A 258 -13.87 -6.04 -0.28
N GLU A 259 -12.70 -6.60 0.04
CA GLU A 259 -12.06 -7.62 -0.78
C GLU A 259 -12.84 -8.93 -0.71
N VAL A 260 -13.32 -9.39 -1.85
CA VAL A 260 -14.05 -10.65 -2.01
C VAL A 260 -13.23 -11.55 -2.92
N GLU A 261 -12.55 -12.53 -2.33
CA GLU A 261 -11.66 -13.45 -3.04
C GLU A 261 -12.25 -14.86 -3.09
N VAL A 262 -12.09 -15.51 -4.24
CA VAL A 262 -12.44 -16.92 -4.47
C VAL A 262 -11.17 -17.68 -4.85
N LEU A 263 -10.84 -18.68 -4.04
CA LEU A 263 -9.79 -19.65 -4.30
C LEU A 263 -10.30 -20.66 -5.31
N VAL A 264 -9.63 -20.74 -6.46
CA VAL A 264 -9.97 -21.67 -7.55
C VAL A 264 -8.81 -22.61 -7.81
N GLU A 265 -9.07 -23.92 -7.84
CA GLU A 265 -8.09 -24.93 -8.21
C GLU A 265 -8.55 -25.77 -9.42
N GLY A 266 -7.60 -26.48 -10.02
CA GLY A 266 -7.86 -27.39 -11.13
C GLY A 266 -7.76 -26.76 -12.52
N ASP A 267 -8.11 -25.49 -12.70
CA ASP A 267 -7.89 -24.76 -13.96
C ASP A 267 -7.40 -23.33 -13.67
N GLN A 268 -6.28 -22.94 -14.29
CA GLN A 268 -5.70 -21.59 -14.15
C GLN A 268 -6.42 -20.53 -15.00
N PHE A 269 -7.41 -20.92 -15.81
CA PHE A 269 -8.17 -20.06 -16.73
C PHE A 269 -9.66 -20.06 -16.43
N ALA A 270 -10.03 -19.85 -15.17
CA ALA A 270 -11.41 -19.71 -14.78
C ALA A 270 -11.95 -18.30 -15.06
N LEU A 271 -13.28 -18.20 -15.14
CA LEU A 271 -14.03 -16.96 -15.01
C LEU A 271 -14.78 -17.03 -13.70
N VAL A 272 -14.62 -16.03 -12.83
CA VAL A 272 -15.39 -15.90 -11.59
C VAL A 272 -16.26 -14.67 -11.69
N ASP A 273 -17.57 -14.87 -11.70
CA ASP A 273 -18.57 -13.81 -11.61
C ASP A 273 -18.97 -13.61 -10.15
N PHE A 274 -19.03 -12.35 -9.71
CA PHE A 274 -19.33 -11.99 -8.33
C PHE A 274 -20.68 -11.27 -8.24
N TYR A 275 -21.41 -11.54 -7.16
CA TYR A 275 -22.69 -10.91 -6.86
C TYR A 275 -22.79 -10.53 -5.38
N VAL A 276 -23.62 -9.54 -5.11
CA VAL A 276 -23.95 -9.09 -3.76
C VAL A 276 -25.47 -9.14 -3.54
N GLN A 277 -25.87 -9.45 -2.32
CA GLN A 277 -27.26 -9.47 -1.90
C GLN A 277 -27.41 -8.83 -0.51
N GLN A 278 -28.35 -7.89 -0.40
CA GLN A 278 -28.69 -7.15 0.83
C GLN A 278 -30.07 -7.62 1.30
N GLY A 279 -30.15 -8.24 2.48
CA GLY A 279 -31.38 -8.85 2.98
C GLY A 279 -32.06 -9.78 1.96
N ASP A 280 -33.35 -9.55 1.70
CA ASP A 280 -34.18 -10.32 0.77
C ASP A 280 -34.21 -9.74 -0.67
N GLU A 281 -33.39 -8.73 -0.96
CA GLU A 281 -33.32 -8.14 -2.30
C GLU A 281 -32.75 -9.14 -3.34
N PRO A 282 -33.01 -8.97 -4.64
CA PRO A 282 -32.38 -9.78 -5.68
C PRO A 282 -30.85 -9.62 -5.70
N MET A 283 -30.14 -10.69 -6.04
CA MET A 283 -28.68 -10.65 -6.28
C MET A 283 -28.35 -9.62 -7.36
N THR A 284 -27.37 -8.77 -7.06
CA THR A 284 -26.83 -7.77 -7.99
C THR A 284 -25.44 -8.21 -8.42
N TYR A 285 -25.23 -8.32 -9.73
CA TYR A 285 -23.91 -8.58 -10.31
C TYR A 285 -22.97 -7.40 -10.04
N ILE A 286 -21.77 -7.67 -9.55
CA ILE A 286 -20.80 -6.63 -9.17
C ILE A 286 -19.53 -6.62 -10.03
N GLY A 287 -19.21 -7.71 -10.72
CA GLY A 287 -18.09 -7.79 -11.67
C GLY A 287 -17.62 -9.22 -11.89
N SER A 288 -16.60 -9.37 -12.73
CA SER A 288 -15.93 -10.66 -12.97
C SER A 288 -14.43 -10.53 -12.88
N ASP A 289 -13.77 -11.65 -12.60
CA ASP A 289 -12.33 -11.81 -12.74
C ASP A 289 -11.98 -13.03 -13.62
N LYS A 290 -10.90 -12.91 -14.39
CA LYS A 290 -10.40 -13.93 -15.32
C LYS A 290 -8.94 -14.31 -15.04
N THR A 291 -8.31 -13.71 -14.03
CA THR A 291 -6.91 -13.94 -13.71
C THR A 291 -6.74 -14.13 -12.21
N ALA A 292 -6.06 -15.20 -11.80
CA ALA A 292 -5.76 -15.41 -10.38
C ALA A 292 -4.79 -14.33 -9.84
N PRO A 293 -4.89 -13.94 -8.55
CA PRO A 293 -5.94 -14.33 -7.59
C PRO A 293 -7.32 -13.77 -8.01
N TYR A 294 -8.38 -14.59 -7.93
CA TYR A 294 -9.69 -14.20 -8.44
C TYR A 294 -10.45 -13.39 -7.39
N ARG A 295 -10.57 -12.07 -7.61
CA ARG A 295 -11.17 -11.20 -6.60
C ARG A 295 -11.78 -9.92 -7.18
N ILE A 296 -12.60 -9.30 -6.34
CA ILE A 296 -13.16 -7.97 -6.57
C ILE A 296 -13.13 -7.14 -5.28
N TYR A 297 -13.05 -5.82 -5.42
CA TYR A 297 -13.18 -4.87 -4.33
C TYR A 297 -14.55 -4.20 -4.40
N TRP A 298 -15.47 -4.60 -3.51
CA TRP A 298 -16.84 -4.07 -3.50
C TRP A 298 -16.94 -2.82 -2.61
N PRO A 299 -17.34 -1.65 -3.16
CA PRO A 299 -17.40 -0.41 -2.39
C PRO A 299 -18.59 -0.40 -1.44
N SER A 300 -18.32 -0.43 -0.13
CA SER A 300 -19.35 -0.56 0.90
C SER A 300 -19.71 0.73 1.62
N GLN A 301 -19.16 1.88 1.23
CA GLN A 301 -19.26 3.15 1.99
C GLN A 301 -20.70 3.65 2.19
N HIS A 302 -21.65 3.14 1.41
CA HIS A 302 -23.09 3.43 1.53
C HIS A 302 -23.80 2.60 2.63
N ILE A 303 -23.15 1.55 3.14
CA ILE A 303 -23.66 0.67 4.19
C ILE A 303 -23.21 1.21 5.55
N VAL A 304 -24.16 1.50 6.43
CA VAL A 304 -23.84 1.88 7.83
C VAL A 304 -23.39 0.64 8.60
N ARG A 305 -24.28 -0.34 8.74
CA ARG A 305 -23.99 -1.67 9.28
C ARG A 305 -25.03 -2.66 8.76
N GLU A 306 -24.58 -3.73 8.11
CA GLU A 306 -25.46 -4.79 7.59
C GLU A 306 -24.69 -6.09 7.36
N ASP A 307 -25.37 -7.22 7.48
CA ASP A 307 -24.86 -8.51 7.01
C ASP A 307 -25.11 -8.61 5.51
N ILE A 308 -24.02 -8.62 4.75
CA ILE A 308 -24.03 -8.66 3.29
C ILE A 308 -23.74 -10.09 2.83
N THR A 309 -24.58 -10.64 1.96
CA THR A 309 -24.31 -11.94 1.35
C THR A 309 -23.60 -11.75 0.02
N PHE A 310 -22.40 -12.29 -0.11
CA PHE A 310 -21.66 -12.36 -1.36
C PHE A 310 -21.84 -13.72 -1.99
N HIS A 311 -22.01 -13.74 -3.30
CA HIS A 311 -22.10 -14.96 -4.09
C HIS A 311 -21.05 -14.96 -5.17
N PHE A 312 -20.59 -16.13 -5.58
CA PHE A 312 -19.78 -16.30 -6.78
C PHE A 312 -20.35 -17.39 -7.68
N GLU A 313 -20.08 -17.27 -8.98
CA GLU A 313 -20.17 -18.34 -9.96
C GLU A 313 -18.82 -18.47 -10.68
N ALA A 314 -18.11 -19.57 -10.45
CA ALA A 314 -16.83 -19.86 -11.07
C ALA A 314 -17.02 -20.89 -12.18
N SER A 315 -16.53 -20.62 -13.37
CA SER A 315 -16.60 -21.53 -14.52
C SER A 315 -15.23 -21.74 -15.17
N ASN A 316 -14.99 -22.95 -15.67
CA ASN A 316 -13.74 -23.28 -16.36
C ASN A 316 -13.95 -23.51 -17.86
N ARG A 317 -12.85 -23.74 -18.59
CA ARG A 317 -12.89 -23.91 -20.06
C ARG A 317 -13.59 -25.19 -20.53
N THR A 318 -13.72 -26.19 -19.67
CA THR A 318 -14.45 -27.44 -19.96
C THR A 318 -15.97 -27.30 -19.79
N GLY A 319 -16.44 -26.16 -19.27
CA GLY A 319 -17.84 -25.90 -18.96
C GLY A 319 -18.29 -26.39 -17.58
N ALA A 320 -17.37 -26.81 -16.71
CA ALA A 320 -17.70 -27.03 -15.29
C ALA A 320 -17.98 -25.68 -14.62
N SER A 321 -18.97 -25.65 -13.74
CA SER A 321 -19.33 -24.46 -12.94
C SER A 321 -19.54 -24.84 -11.48
N ILE A 322 -19.08 -23.98 -10.57
CA ILE A 322 -19.23 -24.09 -9.12
C ILE A 322 -19.69 -22.72 -8.61
N SER A 323 -20.69 -22.72 -7.73
CA SER A 323 -21.16 -21.50 -7.06
C SER A 323 -21.02 -21.64 -5.55
N GLY A 324 -20.89 -20.52 -4.86
CA GLY A 324 -20.88 -20.46 -3.41
C GLY A 324 -21.41 -19.14 -2.89
N GLU A 325 -21.76 -19.11 -1.61
CA GLU A 325 -22.19 -17.91 -0.90
C GLU A 325 -21.44 -17.77 0.42
N THR A 326 -21.22 -16.52 0.87
CA THR A 326 -20.71 -16.21 2.21
C THR A 326 -21.37 -14.94 2.73
N VAL A 327 -21.61 -14.89 4.03
CA VAL A 327 -22.13 -13.69 4.70
C VAL A 327 -20.97 -12.96 5.36
N ARG A 328 -20.90 -11.64 5.19
CA ARG A 328 -19.95 -10.78 5.89
C ARG A 328 -20.68 -9.61 6.53
N THR A 329 -20.40 -9.35 7.81
CA THR A 329 -20.87 -8.13 8.47
C THR A 329 -20.03 -6.95 8.00
N VAL A 330 -20.67 -6.05 7.27
CA VAL A 330 -20.11 -4.76 6.88
C VAL A 330 -20.50 -3.74 7.94
N ASP A 331 -19.54 -2.95 8.43
CA ASP A 331 -19.78 -1.92 9.44
C ASP A 331 -18.88 -0.70 9.18
N ASN A 332 -19.43 0.32 8.51
CA ASN A 332 -18.72 1.57 8.26
C ASN A 332 -18.99 2.64 9.33
N ARG A 333 -19.59 2.26 10.47
CA ARG A 333 -19.76 3.21 11.59
C ARG A 333 -18.38 3.67 12.06
N ARG A 334 -18.27 4.96 12.33
CA ARG A 334 -17.09 5.57 12.95
C ARG A 334 -17.51 6.14 14.28
N ILE A 335 -16.81 5.78 15.35
CA ILE A 335 -17.06 6.33 16.68
C ILE A 335 -16.56 7.78 16.70
N ASP A 336 -17.46 8.72 16.96
CA ASP A 336 -17.13 10.13 17.14
C ASP A 336 -16.68 10.44 18.57
N GLN A 337 -17.22 9.72 19.56
CA GLN A 337 -16.92 9.95 20.97
C GLN A 337 -16.97 8.68 21.81
N VAL A 338 -15.99 8.51 22.69
CA VAL A 338 -15.96 7.47 23.72
C VAL A 338 -16.13 8.11 25.09
N ASN A 339 -17.13 7.68 25.85
CA ASN A 339 -17.32 8.06 27.24
C ASN A 339 -16.69 6.99 28.12
N VAL A 340 -15.50 7.28 28.65
CA VAL A 340 -14.78 6.32 29.49
C VAL A 340 -15.26 6.42 30.93
N HIS A 341 -15.65 5.27 31.49
CA HIS A 341 -16.03 5.06 32.88
C HIS A 341 -15.02 4.10 33.50
N TYR A 342 -14.05 4.62 34.24
CA TYR A 342 -13.03 3.82 34.89
C TYR A 342 -13.34 3.63 36.38
N GLN A 343 -13.35 2.38 36.84
CA GLN A 343 -13.59 2.06 38.25
C GLN A 343 -12.54 2.67 39.19
N ASN A 344 -11.31 2.86 38.68
CA ASN A 344 -10.24 3.64 39.32
C ASN A 344 -9.89 3.22 40.76
N GLY A 345 -9.79 1.91 41.03
CA GLY A 345 -9.40 1.37 42.33
C GLY A 345 -8.02 1.82 42.82
N ASN A 346 -7.13 2.17 41.89
CA ASN A 346 -5.80 2.70 42.19
C ASN A 346 -5.74 4.21 42.41
N GLN A 347 -6.88 4.91 42.33
CA GLN A 347 -6.99 6.35 42.59
C GLN A 347 -6.05 7.19 41.71
N ARG A 348 -5.92 6.82 40.44
CA ARG A 348 -5.18 7.60 39.43
C ARG A 348 -5.83 8.96 39.22
N GLN A 349 -5.01 9.94 38.88
CA GLN A 349 -5.44 11.33 38.68
C GLN A 349 -5.65 11.67 37.21
N LEU A 350 -4.87 11.03 36.32
CA LEU A 350 -4.84 11.35 34.90
C LEU A 350 -5.12 10.13 34.04
N MET A 351 -5.76 10.37 32.90
CA MET A 351 -5.84 9.44 31.78
C MET A 351 -5.26 10.10 30.53
N ILE A 352 -4.53 9.34 29.73
CA ILE A 352 -4.14 9.72 28.38
C ILE A 352 -4.58 8.62 27.42
N ALA A 353 -5.01 9.01 26.22
CA ALA A 353 -5.38 8.07 25.18
C ALA A 353 -4.54 8.27 23.92
N TYR A 354 -4.23 7.19 23.20
CA TYR A 354 -3.47 7.22 21.95
C TYR A 354 -4.18 6.41 20.88
N ASN A 355 -4.29 6.92 19.66
CA ASN A 355 -4.79 6.13 18.54
C ASN A 355 -3.69 5.39 17.78
N GLN A 356 -4.06 4.61 16.76
CA GLN A 356 -3.14 3.79 15.96
C GLN A 356 -2.00 4.56 15.28
N VAL A 357 -2.15 5.86 15.01
CA VAL A 357 -1.07 6.67 14.42
C VAL A 357 -0.21 7.37 15.49
N GLY A 358 -0.47 7.10 16.78
CA GLY A 358 0.25 7.72 17.89
C GLY A 358 -0.19 9.17 18.15
N TYR A 359 -1.41 9.55 17.74
CA TYR A 359 -2.00 10.82 18.14
C TYR A 359 -2.43 10.75 19.60
N GLN A 360 -1.94 11.67 20.43
CA GLN A 360 -2.28 11.76 21.84
C GLN A 360 -3.55 12.60 22.07
N TYR A 361 -4.53 12.02 22.74
CA TYR A 361 -5.69 12.70 23.33
C TYR A 361 -5.48 12.94 24.83
N GLY A 362 -5.82 14.13 25.30
CA GLY A 362 -5.66 14.53 26.71
C GLY A 362 -4.32 15.23 26.98
N PRO A 363 -3.85 15.28 28.24
CA PRO A 363 -4.31 14.50 29.39
C PRO A 363 -5.70 14.90 29.90
N PHE A 364 -6.41 13.93 30.48
CA PHE A 364 -7.75 14.09 31.07
C PHE A 364 -7.70 13.88 32.59
N ASN A 365 -8.41 14.70 33.37
CA ASN A 365 -8.51 14.55 34.81
C ASN A 365 -9.58 13.51 35.19
N LEU A 366 -9.23 12.52 36.01
CA LEU A 366 -10.13 11.44 36.45
C LEU A 366 -11.13 11.86 37.54
N ASN A 367 -10.96 13.04 38.13
CA ASN A 367 -11.85 13.54 39.19
C ASN A 367 -13.27 13.91 38.68
N GLU A 368 -13.47 13.94 37.37
CA GLU A 368 -14.71 14.39 36.71
C GLU A 368 -15.73 13.26 36.46
N GLY A 369 -15.39 12.02 36.87
CA GLY A 369 -16.24 10.84 36.67
C GLY A 369 -16.10 10.28 35.26
N THR A 370 -17.03 10.62 34.37
CA THR A 370 -17.03 10.13 32.98
C THR A 370 -16.16 11.01 32.10
N ILE A 371 -15.23 10.40 31.36
CA ILE A 371 -14.29 11.15 30.49
C ILE A 371 -14.74 11.04 29.02
N PRO A 372 -15.19 12.14 28.39
CA PRO A 372 -15.50 12.14 26.97
C PRO A 372 -14.22 12.36 26.14
N ILE A 373 -13.88 11.40 25.29
CA ILE A 373 -12.82 11.51 24.29
C ILE A 373 -13.49 11.77 22.94
N GLN A 374 -13.27 12.94 22.35
CA GLN A 374 -13.67 13.20 20.96
C GLN A 374 -12.65 12.55 20.04
N LEU A 375 -13.07 11.55 19.28
CA LEU A 375 -12.23 10.91 18.29
C LEU A 375 -12.26 11.70 16.98
N SER A 376 -11.12 11.72 16.30
CA SER A 376 -10.95 12.38 15.00
C SER A 376 -10.24 11.43 14.05
N GLY A 377 -10.64 11.44 12.78
CA GLY A 377 -10.09 10.52 11.78
C GLY A 377 -10.51 9.06 11.99
N GLU A 378 -9.80 8.16 11.34
CA GLU A 378 -9.96 6.71 11.56
C GLU A 378 -9.24 6.33 12.85
N ASN A 379 -9.88 5.54 13.70
CA ASN A 379 -9.32 5.09 14.97
C ASN A 379 -9.56 3.60 15.11
N SER A 380 -8.69 2.77 14.52
CA SER A 380 -8.84 1.31 14.55
C SER A 380 -8.49 0.74 15.93
N TYR A 381 -7.50 1.36 16.59
CA TYR A 381 -7.07 1.04 17.94
C TYR A 381 -7.04 2.30 18.82
N LEU A 382 -7.34 2.12 20.10
CA LEU A 382 -7.19 3.14 21.14
C LEU A 382 -6.46 2.52 22.33
N HIS A 383 -5.37 3.13 22.77
CA HIS A 383 -4.65 2.73 23.98
C HIS A 383 -4.91 3.75 25.08
N LEU A 384 -5.30 3.28 26.26
CA LEU A 384 -5.55 4.12 27.43
C LEU A 384 -4.49 3.87 28.49
N VAL A 385 -3.95 4.97 29.02
CA VAL A 385 -2.95 4.98 30.09
C VAL A 385 -3.53 5.76 31.25
N PHE A 386 -3.76 5.07 32.38
CA PHE A 386 -4.23 5.67 33.62
C PHE A 386 -3.07 5.81 34.58
N GLN A 387 -2.89 7.01 35.15
CA GLN A 387 -1.72 7.26 35.98
C GLN A 387 -1.87 8.34 37.03
N ASP A 388 -0.92 8.32 37.96
CA ASP A 388 -0.61 9.40 38.87
C ASP A 388 0.84 9.83 38.67
N ARG A 389 1.09 11.13 38.83
CA ARG A 389 2.42 11.72 38.72
C ARG A 389 2.70 12.53 39.99
N PRO A 390 3.14 11.86 41.07
CA PRO A 390 3.41 12.52 42.35
C PRO A 390 4.50 13.60 42.23
N ASP A 391 5.46 13.42 41.32
CA ASP A 391 6.41 14.46 40.91
C ASP A 391 6.92 14.23 39.48
N ILE A 392 7.74 15.16 38.98
CA ILE A 392 8.28 15.17 37.62
C ILE A 392 9.12 13.93 37.22
N ASN A 393 9.61 13.15 38.18
CA ASN A 393 10.48 11.99 37.95
C ASN A 393 9.79 10.66 38.26
N GLN A 394 8.56 10.68 38.79
CA GLN A 394 7.88 9.47 39.26
C GLN A 394 6.50 9.32 38.63
N PHE A 395 6.22 8.10 38.18
CA PHE A 395 4.95 7.71 37.60
C PHE A 395 4.41 6.47 38.31
N LEU A 396 3.12 6.48 38.59
CA LEU A 396 2.35 5.30 38.96
C LEU A 396 1.36 5.04 37.83
N ILE A 397 1.61 4.01 37.04
CA ILE A 397 0.85 3.72 35.82
C ILE A 397 0.11 2.41 36.03
N ASP A 398 -1.16 2.38 35.67
CA ASP A 398 -1.88 1.12 35.50
C ASP A 398 -1.45 0.45 34.19
N ASP A 399 -1.61 -0.86 34.06
CA ASP A 399 -1.26 -1.55 32.80
C ASP A 399 -2.01 -0.93 31.61
N VAL A 400 -1.35 -0.85 30.44
CA VAL A 400 -1.91 -0.19 29.26
C VAL A 400 -3.15 -0.96 28.78
N ILE A 401 -4.27 -0.27 28.69
CA ILE A 401 -5.52 -0.85 28.19
C ILE A 401 -5.56 -0.66 26.67
N ARG A 402 -5.59 -1.76 25.95
CA ARG A 402 -5.59 -1.80 24.48
C ARG A 402 -7.00 -2.10 23.99
N ILE A 403 -7.52 -1.27 23.10
CA ILE A 403 -8.90 -1.34 22.63
C ILE A 403 -8.90 -1.46 21.12
N ASN A 404 -9.36 -2.61 20.61
CA ASN A 404 -9.80 -2.72 19.22
C ASN A 404 -11.19 -2.08 19.11
N THR A 405 -11.29 -0.99 18.36
CA THR A 405 -12.54 -0.22 18.29
C THR A 405 -13.66 -1.01 17.61
N GLN A 406 -13.34 -1.86 16.65
CA GLN A 406 -14.30 -2.65 15.90
C GLN A 406 -14.93 -3.76 16.75
N GLU A 407 -14.13 -4.38 17.60
CA GLU A 407 -14.55 -5.50 18.45
C GLU A 407 -15.19 -5.03 19.75
N VAL A 408 -14.69 -3.93 20.34
CA VAL A 408 -15.09 -3.50 21.68
C VAL A 408 -16.09 -2.35 21.62
N LEU A 409 -15.83 -1.33 20.80
CA LEU A 409 -16.57 -0.07 20.85
C LEU A 409 -17.79 -0.06 19.93
N LEU A 410 -17.63 -0.51 18.68
CA LEU A 410 -18.71 -0.53 17.70
C LEU A 410 -19.95 -1.33 18.15
N PRO A 411 -19.84 -2.50 18.81
CA PRO A 411 -21.03 -3.26 19.21
C PRO A 411 -21.95 -2.53 20.18
N GLY A 412 -21.41 -1.66 21.04
CA GLY A 412 -22.18 -0.89 22.03
C GLY A 412 -22.46 0.56 21.65
N SER A 413 -22.06 0.99 20.45
CA SER A 413 -22.23 2.38 20.04
C SER A 413 -23.67 2.71 19.65
N GLN A 414 -24.07 3.95 19.91
CA GLN A 414 -25.39 4.48 19.65
C GLN A 414 -25.29 5.79 18.87
N GLN A 415 -26.23 6.00 17.96
CA GLN A 415 -26.30 7.24 17.22
C GLN A 415 -27.09 8.29 18.01
N THR A 416 -26.49 9.46 18.19
CA THR A 416 -27.15 10.65 18.76
C THR A 416 -28.16 11.26 17.78
N GLU A 417 -29.03 12.14 18.27
CA GLU A 417 -29.97 12.90 17.41
C GLU A 417 -29.27 13.72 16.32
N GLN A 418 -27.98 14.04 16.50
CA GLN A 418 -27.15 14.79 15.56
C GLN A 418 -26.41 13.89 14.56
N GLY A 419 -26.64 12.58 14.59
CA GLY A 419 -26.01 11.62 13.67
C GLY A 419 -24.63 11.12 14.10
N LYS A 420 -24.08 11.62 15.22
CA LYS A 420 -22.79 11.16 15.76
C LYS A 420 -22.92 9.84 16.50
N TRP A 421 -21.97 8.93 16.32
CA TRP A 421 -21.87 7.68 17.05
C TRP A 421 -21.08 7.85 18.35
N VAL A 422 -21.70 7.50 19.46
CA VAL A 422 -21.14 7.61 20.81
C VAL A 422 -21.21 6.26 21.49
N VAL A 423 -20.24 5.93 22.33
CA VAL A 423 -20.22 4.70 23.11
C VAL A 423 -19.81 4.98 24.55
N ASP A 424 -20.47 4.34 25.51
CA ASP A 424 -19.98 4.26 26.89
C ASP A 424 -19.07 3.05 27.02
N LEU A 425 -17.82 3.28 27.44
CA LEU A 425 -16.84 2.25 27.73
C LEU A 425 -16.62 2.16 29.23
N TYR A 426 -16.95 1.01 29.80
CA TYR A 426 -16.70 0.69 31.20
C TYR A 426 -15.47 -0.19 31.32
N ILE A 427 -14.59 0.22 32.23
CA ILE A 427 -13.32 -0.44 32.53
C ILE A 427 -13.31 -0.72 34.03
N ASN A 428 -13.35 -1.99 34.39
CA ASN A 428 -13.33 -2.39 35.79
C ASN A 428 -11.90 -2.53 36.33
N ASN A 429 -11.77 -2.83 37.62
CA ASN A 429 -10.47 -2.99 38.27
C ASN A 429 -9.72 -4.26 37.86
N ASP A 430 -10.26 -5.13 37.01
CA ASP A 430 -9.51 -6.22 36.38
C ASP A 430 -9.12 -5.87 34.93
N HIS A 431 -9.32 -4.61 34.52
CA HIS A 431 -9.15 -4.10 33.15
C HIS A 431 -10.04 -4.79 32.10
N GLU A 432 -11.13 -5.43 32.53
CA GLU A 432 -12.12 -5.98 31.61
C GLU A 432 -12.92 -4.83 30.98
N LEU A 433 -13.11 -4.91 29.66
CA LEU A 433 -13.80 -3.90 28.86
C LEU A 433 -15.25 -4.31 28.64
N ALA A 434 -16.18 -3.36 28.80
CA ALA A 434 -17.58 -3.57 28.48
C ALA A 434 -18.25 -2.29 28.01
N THR A 435 -19.30 -2.41 27.18
CA THR A 435 -20.12 -1.26 26.76
C THR A 435 -21.32 -1.00 27.68
N THR A 436 -21.37 -1.72 28.80
CA THR A 436 -22.32 -1.56 29.89
C THR A 436 -21.58 -1.75 31.21
N ASN A 437 -22.06 -1.14 32.29
CA ASN A 437 -21.36 -1.17 33.58
C ASN A 437 -21.01 -2.59 34.04
N ASN A 438 -19.70 -2.86 34.14
CA ASN A 438 -19.09 -4.14 34.56
C ASN A 438 -18.21 -4.00 35.81
N PHE A 439 -18.40 -2.93 36.60
CA PHE A 439 -17.60 -2.72 37.81
C PHE A 439 -17.76 -3.87 38.79
N ASN A 440 -16.65 -4.29 39.38
CA ASN A 440 -16.54 -5.52 40.13
C ASN A 440 -16.10 -5.26 41.59
N ALA A 441 -15.90 -6.34 42.36
CA ALA A 441 -15.49 -6.22 43.76
C ALA A 441 -13.97 -6.05 43.95
N THR A 442 -13.18 -6.18 42.88
CA THR A 442 -11.72 -6.02 42.93
C THR A 442 -11.41 -4.60 43.36
N GLU A 443 -10.52 -4.44 44.35
CA GLU A 443 -10.26 -3.13 44.96
C GLU A 443 -9.23 -2.30 44.19
N LYS A 444 -8.36 -2.94 43.40
CA LYS A 444 -7.23 -2.30 42.72
C LYS A 444 -7.00 -2.86 41.34
N ALA A 445 -6.67 -1.98 40.40
CA ALA A 445 -6.27 -2.33 39.06
C ALA A 445 -4.84 -2.90 38.98
N PRO A 446 -4.54 -3.73 37.97
CA PRO A 446 -3.17 -4.08 37.61
C PRO A 446 -2.31 -2.83 37.39
N VAL A 447 -1.07 -2.87 37.88
CA VAL A 447 -0.14 -1.74 37.81
C VAL A 447 1.13 -2.14 37.09
N LEU A 448 1.63 -1.22 36.29
CA LEU A 448 2.90 -1.38 35.63
C LEU A 448 4.03 -1.39 36.67
N VAL A 449 4.75 -2.51 36.79
CA VAL A 449 5.73 -2.80 37.87
C VAL A 449 6.99 -1.89 37.90
N ASN A 450 7.02 -0.81 38.66
CA ASN A 450 8.19 0.07 38.74
C ASN A 450 9.53 -0.67 39.06
N GLN A 451 10.58 -0.43 38.25
CA GLN A 451 11.95 -0.96 38.37
C GLN A 451 12.99 0.17 38.52
N PRO A 452 13.12 0.79 39.69
CA PRO A 452 13.93 2.00 39.86
C PRO A 452 15.42 1.85 39.51
N ASP A 453 15.98 0.64 39.67
CA ASP A 453 17.39 0.35 39.42
C ASP A 453 17.69 -0.21 38.02
N ALA A 454 16.72 -0.16 37.10
CA ALA A 454 16.90 -0.69 35.76
C ALA A 454 17.98 0.09 34.97
N PRO A 455 18.88 -0.60 34.25
CA PRO A 455 19.83 0.05 33.37
C PRO A 455 19.12 0.74 32.20
N GLU A 456 19.83 1.66 31.56
CA GLU A 456 19.36 2.35 30.37
C GLU A 456 19.02 1.34 29.25
N PRO A 457 17.81 1.37 28.67
CA PRO A 457 17.41 0.44 27.60
C PRO A 457 18.23 0.54 26.32
N PHE A 458 18.76 1.72 26.01
CA PHE A 458 19.53 1.98 24.80
C PHE A 458 20.99 2.27 25.16
N ASP A 459 21.91 1.67 24.42
CA ASP A 459 23.35 1.96 24.51
C ASP A 459 23.76 3.23 23.73
N VAL A 460 22.76 4.03 23.29
CA VAL A 460 22.93 5.25 22.48
C VAL A 460 22.09 6.39 23.05
N ASP A 461 22.53 7.62 22.81
CA ASP A 461 21.78 8.82 23.16
C ASP A 461 20.45 8.87 22.38
N ILE A 462 19.36 9.14 23.12
CA ILE A 462 18.01 9.24 22.59
C ILE A 462 17.53 10.70 22.60
N TYR A 463 16.79 11.09 21.57
CA TYR A 463 16.33 12.47 21.36
C TYR A 463 14.84 12.51 21.04
N ILE A 464 14.19 13.64 21.40
CA ILE A 464 12.93 14.03 20.76
C ILE A 464 13.27 14.82 19.49
N ARG A 465 12.86 14.32 18.33
CA ARG A 465 13.12 14.94 17.02
C ARG A 465 11.79 15.25 16.35
N GLY A 466 11.58 16.48 15.89
CA GLY A 466 10.26 16.89 15.41
C GLY A 466 10.19 18.27 14.78
N SER A 467 8.98 18.62 14.32
CA SER A 467 8.70 19.87 13.61
C SER A 467 8.82 21.12 14.49
N ASN A 468 8.54 21.01 15.79
CA ASN A 468 8.64 22.14 16.74
C ASN A 468 10.07 22.44 17.21
N ASN A 469 11.02 21.55 16.99
CA ASN A 469 12.43 21.72 17.36
C ASN A 469 13.36 21.49 16.16
N SER A 470 13.68 20.23 15.86
CA SER A 470 14.52 19.84 14.75
C SER A 470 14.37 18.36 14.46
N TRP A 471 14.43 18.00 13.19
CA TRP A 471 14.64 16.62 12.77
C TRP A 471 16.11 16.19 12.90
N GLU A 472 17.04 17.06 13.30
CA GLU A 472 18.42 16.71 13.63
C GLU A 472 18.55 16.31 15.11
N ALA A 473 19.51 15.44 15.44
CA ALA A 473 19.83 15.14 16.84
C ALA A 473 20.62 16.28 17.47
N ARG A 474 19.94 17.12 18.25
CA ARG A 474 20.53 18.25 18.97
C ARG A 474 20.71 17.91 20.43
N GLU A 475 21.86 18.28 20.99
CA GLU A 475 22.16 18.06 22.40
C GLU A 475 21.13 18.68 23.35
N SER A 476 20.50 19.80 22.96
CA SER A 476 19.42 20.44 23.72
C SER A 476 18.14 19.61 23.83
N ASP A 477 17.96 18.68 22.89
CA ASP A 477 16.74 17.88 22.72
C ASP A 477 16.98 16.42 23.15
N ARG A 478 18.19 16.12 23.67
CA ARG A 478 18.54 14.81 24.23
C ARG A 478 17.65 14.53 25.43
N MET A 479 17.19 13.30 25.52
CA MET A 479 16.47 12.80 26.67
C MET A 479 17.44 12.34 27.76
N GLU A 480 17.19 12.79 28.98
CA GLU A 480 17.87 12.35 30.19
C GLU A 480 17.23 11.04 30.67
N TYR A 481 18.05 10.02 30.92
CA TYR A 481 17.62 8.80 31.56
C TYR A 481 17.45 9.02 33.08
N LEU A 482 16.24 8.82 33.59
CA LEU A 482 15.88 9.04 34.99
C LEU A 482 15.93 7.78 35.86
N GLY A 483 16.24 6.61 35.27
CA GLY A 483 15.98 5.31 35.88
C GLY A 483 14.55 4.82 35.60
N ASN A 484 14.23 3.59 36.02
CA ASN A 484 12.92 2.98 35.76
C ASN A 484 12.51 2.92 34.28
N HIS A 485 13.49 2.81 33.38
CA HIS A 485 13.27 2.84 31.93
C HIS A 485 12.60 4.13 31.43
N ILE A 486 12.72 5.23 32.19
CA ILE A 486 12.12 6.52 31.87
C ILE A 486 13.17 7.46 31.33
N TYR A 487 12.90 7.98 30.14
CA TYR A 487 13.61 9.06 29.50
C TYR A 487 12.76 10.31 29.57
N ARG A 488 13.40 11.47 29.77
CA ARG A 488 12.72 12.76 29.78
C ARG A 488 13.51 13.84 29.06
N THR A 489 12.83 14.69 28.31
CA THR A 489 13.38 15.99 27.94
C THR A 489 12.32 17.09 28.04
N GLU A 490 12.74 18.35 28.04
CA GLU A 490 11.87 19.52 28.01
C GLU A 490 11.95 20.17 26.63
N ILE A 491 10.83 20.26 25.92
CA ILE A 491 10.76 20.93 24.62
C ILE A 491 9.80 22.10 24.71
N ARG A 492 10.23 23.24 24.18
CA ARG A 492 9.36 24.40 24.00
C ARG A 492 8.54 24.23 22.72
N ILE A 493 7.22 24.24 22.88
CA ILE A 493 6.27 24.09 21.78
C ILE A 493 5.77 25.46 21.35
N ASN A 494 5.92 25.80 20.07
CA ASN A 494 5.51 27.09 19.52
C ASN A 494 4.31 26.97 18.58
N ASP A 495 4.10 25.78 17.99
CA ASP A 495 2.95 25.46 17.15
C ASP A 495 1.99 24.51 17.84
N ALA A 496 0.69 24.65 17.59
CA ALA A 496 -0.36 23.90 18.29
C ALA A 496 -0.30 22.40 17.96
N ILE A 497 -0.02 22.01 16.72
CA ILE A 497 0.14 20.62 16.31
C ILE A 497 1.63 20.32 16.21
N THR A 498 2.07 19.28 16.91
CA THR A 498 3.47 18.86 16.91
C THR A 498 3.58 17.46 16.33
N GLU A 499 4.47 17.28 15.35
CA GLU A 499 4.92 15.97 14.92
C GLU A 499 6.32 15.71 15.48
N PHE A 500 6.56 14.52 16.01
CA PHE A 500 7.86 14.14 16.55
C PHE A 500 8.08 12.63 16.52
N LYS A 501 9.30 12.23 16.79
CA LYS A 501 9.75 10.85 17.03
C LYS A 501 10.69 10.80 18.22
N VAL A 502 10.79 9.63 18.83
CA VAL A 502 11.85 9.30 19.79
C VAL A 502 12.89 8.48 19.05
N ALA A 503 14.09 9.04 18.88
CA ALA A 503 15.07 8.41 18.00
C ALA A 503 16.51 8.70 18.43
N ASP A 504 17.41 7.79 18.05
CA ASP A 504 18.85 8.01 18.15
C ASP A 504 19.33 8.89 16.99
N ALA A 505 20.58 9.33 17.04
CA ALA A 505 21.13 10.24 16.02
C ALA A 505 21.15 9.65 14.61
N GLN A 506 21.32 8.33 14.48
CA GLN A 506 21.44 7.61 13.22
C GLN A 506 20.15 6.93 12.76
N TRP A 507 19.07 6.95 13.56
CA TRP A 507 17.82 6.22 13.29
C TRP A 507 18.02 4.69 13.19
N LEU A 508 19.04 4.17 13.88
CA LEU A 508 19.43 2.77 13.81
C LEU A 508 18.85 1.98 14.97
N ASP A 509 19.14 2.38 16.20
CA ASP A 509 18.75 1.64 17.39
C ASP A 509 17.39 2.14 17.93
N ALA A 510 17.05 3.40 17.66
CA ALA A 510 15.77 3.99 17.97
C ALA A 510 15.24 4.84 16.81
N ASP A 511 14.07 4.47 16.31
CA ASP A 511 13.26 5.26 15.36
C ASP A 511 11.78 5.03 15.70
N ILE A 512 11.38 5.49 16.87
CA ILE A 512 10.08 5.18 17.46
C ILE A 512 9.06 6.23 17.01
N GLY A 513 8.12 5.77 16.18
CA GLY A 513 6.96 6.52 15.68
C GLY A 513 5.64 5.87 16.12
N GLY A 514 4.51 6.21 15.50
CA GLY A 514 3.19 5.58 15.68
C GLY A 514 3.13 4.11 15.20
N LEU A 515 1.96 3.69 14.71
CA LEU A 515 1.56 2.29 14.50
C LEU A 515 1.38 1.53 15.81
N ILE A 516 0.30 1.89 16.51
CA ILE A 516 -0.20 1.16 17.66
C ILE A 516 -1.09 0.01 17.15
N THR A 517 -0.73 -1.20 17.54
CA THR A 517 -1.46 -2.45 17.26
C THR A 517 -1.89 -3.11 18.58
N ASP A 518 -2.53 -4.27 18.49
CA ASP A 518 -2.86 -5.12 19.64
C ASP A 518 -1.64 -5.80 20.30
N SER A 519 -0.45 -5.73 19.67
CA SER A 519 0.79 -6.29 20.21
C SER A 519 1.35 -5.49 21.41
N PRO A 520 1.95 -6.16 22.41
CA PRO A 520 2.61 -5.49 23.53
C PRO A 520 3.89 -4.75 23.12
N GLU A 521 4.48 -5.07 21.97
CA GLU A 521 5.57 -4.31 21.35
C GLU A 521 5.02 -3.04 20.70
N ILE A 522 4.68 -2.05 21.52
CA ILE A 522 4.04 -0.82 21.05
C ILE A 522 5.08 0.00 20.26
N TYR A 523 4.65 0.61 19.15
CA TYR A 523 5.40 1.53 18.28
C TYR A 523 6.50 0.89 17.42
N SER A 524 6.27 0.93 16.10
CA SER A 524 7.17 0.32 15.11
C SER A 524 8.40 1.19 14.88
N ARG A 525 9.57 0.55 14.80
CA ARG A 525 10.76 1.19 14.21
C ARG A 525 10.42 1.64 12.79
N GLY A 526 10.62 2.91 12.47
CA GLY A 526 10.24 3.46 11.16
C GLY A 526 8.75 3.80 11.00
N GLY A 527 7.97 3.74 12.09
CA GLY A 527 6.56 4.12 12.08
C GLY A 527 6.30 5.60 11.73
N PRO A 528 5.04 6.00 11.49
CA PRO A 528 4.66 7.38 11.22
C PRO A 528 5.03 8.30 12.40
N ASN A 529 5.06 9.62 12.20
CA ASN A 529 5.38 10.54 13.29
C ASN A 529 4.31 10.49 14.40
N LEU A 530 4.74 10.50 15.67
CA LEU A 530 3.85 10.72 16.80
C LEU A 530 3.34 12.15 16.75
N THR A 531 2.09 12.36 17.17
CA THR A 531 1.45 13.67 17.08
C THR A 531 0.69 14.01 18.35
N PHE A 532 0.68 15.28 18.73
CA PHE A 532 -0.28 15.76 19.72
C PHE A 532 -0.65 17.22 19.45
N GLU A 533 -1.82 17.63 19.92
CA GLU A 533 -2.24 19.02 19.94
C GLU A 533 -1.93 19.62 21.32
N ALA A 534 -0.98 20.55 21.36
CA ALA A 534 -0.59 21.25 22.58
C ALA A 534 -1.70 22.20 23.04
N PRO A 535 -2.17 22.09 24.30
CA PRO A 535 -3.21 22.99 24.83
C PRO A 535 -2.84 24.48 24.78
N GLU A 536 -1.54 24.80 24.86
CA GLU A 536 -1.02 26.16 24.75
C GLU A 536 0.28 26.18 23.94
N THR A 537 0.36 27.09 22.96
CA THR A 537 1.62 27.42 22.27
C THR A 537 2.50 28.33 23.13
N ASN A 538 3.79 28.39 22.80
CA ASN A 538 4.81 29.18 23.50
C ASN A 538 5.04 28.76 24.96
N ARG A 539 4.88 27.46 25.25
CA ARG A 539 5.06 26.85 26.57
C ARG A 539 6.04 25.68 26.48
N SER A 540 6.67 25.36 27.60
CA SER A 540 7.48 24.14 27.72
C SER A 540 6.60 22.95 28.07
N TYR A 541 6.97 21.80 27.53
CA TYR A 541 6.37 20.51 27.81
C TYR A 541 7.46 19.49 28.12
N TYR A 542 7.25 18.67 29.14
CA TYR A 542 8.06 17.49 29.38
C TYR A 542 7.55 16.35 28.51
N PHE A 543 8.47 15.82 27.70
CA PHE A 543 8.30 14.62 26.93
C PHE A 543 8.91 13.47 27.70
N TYR A 544 8.14 12.42 27.90
CA TYR A 544 8.57 11.19 28.53
C TYR A 544 8.49 10.05 27.53
N TYR A 545 9.48 9.17 27.59
CA TYR A 545 9.44 7.87 26.96
C TYR A 545 9.74 6.82 28.02
N ILE A 546 8.84 5.85 28.15
CA ILE A 546 8.87 4.82 29.17
C ILE A 546 8.93 3.48 28.43
N GLN A 547 9.97 2.69 28.68
CA GLN A 547 10.19 1.42 27.99
C GLN A 547 10.33 0.28 28.98
N LYS A 548 9.24 -0.39 29.33
CA LYS A 548 9.28 -1.31 30.45
C LYS A 548 8.95 -2.75 30.04
N PRO A 549 9.83 -3.72 30.35
CA PRO A 549 9.47 -5.12 30.19
C PRO A 549 8.36 -5.52 31.16
N ASP A 550 7.44 -6.36 30.70
CA ASP A 550 6.53 -7.13 31.54
C ASP A 550 7.25 -8.34 32.17
N GLU A 551 6.53 -9.17 32.94
CA GLU A 551 7.09 -10.34 33.60
C GLU A 551 7.57 -11.43 32.61
N ASP A 552 7.07 -11.40 31.38
CA ASP A 552 7.38 -12.35 30.29
C ASP A 552 8.48 -11.85 29.35
N GLY A 553 8.96 -10.61 29.56
CA GLY A 553 10.05 -9.99 28.79
C GLY A 553 9.58 -9.19 27.57
N ASN A 554 8.27 -9.05 27.33
CA ASN A 554 7.75 -8.15 26.30
C ASN A 554 7.91 -6.71 26.76
N VAL A 555 8.30 -5.81 25.86
CA VAL A 555 8.60 -4.42 26.22
C VAL A 555 7.40 -3.52 25.93
N GLU A 556 6.75 -3.01 26.97
CA GLU A 556 5.74 -1.96 26.85
C GLU A 556 6.41 -0.61 26.64
N LYS A 557 6.09 0.04 25.51
CA LYS A 557 6.58 1.38 25.19
C LYS A 557 5.45 2.40 25.32
N ILE A 558 5.67 3.42 26.13
CA ILE A 558 4.69 4.47 26.41
C ILE A 558 5.37 5.82 26.25
N HIS A 559 4.81 6.70 25.41
CA HIS A 559 5.22 8.09 25.33
C HIS A 559 4.21 8.92 26.10
N GLN A 560 4.63 9.97 26.79
CA GLN A 560 3.70 10.86 27.47
C GLN A 560 4.18 12.30 27.41
N ILE A 561 3.24 13.23 27.28
CA ILE A 561 3.55 14.65 27.18
C ILE A 561 2.75 15.42 28.22
N PHE A 562 3.46 16.16 29.06
CA PHE A 562 2.85 17.03 30.07
C PHE A 562 3.37 18.44 29.93
N ARG A 563 2.46 19.39 30.12
CA ARG A 563 2.86 20.78 30.25
C ARG A 563 3.69 20.99 31.52
N VAL A 564 4.69 21.87 31.45
CA VAL A 564 5.35 22.41 32.63
C VAL A 564 4.41 23.42 33.29
N GLU A 565 4.07 23.21 34.56
CA GLU A 565 3.38 24.23 35.35
C GLU A 565 4.39 25.36 35.66
N ASP A 566 4.03 26.59 35.33
CA ASP A 566 4.79 27.80 35.70
C ASP A 566 4.56 28.18 37.17
#